data_AF-A0A6N8BFM3-F1
#
_entry.id   AF-A0A6N8BFM3-F1
#
_cell.length_a   1.000
_cell.length_b   1.000
_cell.length_c   1.000
_cell.angle_alpha   90.00
_cell.angle_beta   90.00
_cell.angle_gamma   90.00
#
_symmetry.space_group_name_H-M   'P 1'
#
loop_
_entity.id
_entity.type
_entity.pdbx_description
1 polymer ?
#
loop_
_entity_poly.entity_id
_entity_poly.type
_entity_poly.pdbx_seq_one_letter_code
_entity_poly.pdbx_strand_id
1 'polypeptide(L)' 'MTGVIRTIEGQYAVIEMGTSKHKVIMPIQFLPRGAKEGHTLQIDITIDPKTPRRPRSKVTNIKEKLNKRK' A
#
# COMPACT_ATOMS: atom_id res chain seq x y z
N MET A 1 10.30 -9.79 5.04
CA MET A 1 11.03 -9.73 3.74
C MET A 1 11.92 -8.50 3.72
N THR A 2 12.94 -8.42 2.85
CA THR A 2 13.82 -7.24 2.78
C THR A 2 13.84 -6.62 1.38
N GLY A 3 14.09 -5.32 1.32
CA GLY A 3 14.29 -4.59 0.07
C GLY A 3 15.18 -3.37 0.27
N VAL A 4 15.81 -2.89 -0.79
CA VAL A 4 16.72 -1.75 -0.77
C VAL A 4 16.03 -0.55 -1.42
N ILE A 5 16.11 0.61 -0.79
CA ILE A 5 15.63 1.87 -1.38
C ILE A 5 16.60 2.23 -2.51
N ARG A 6 16.15 2.09 -3.76
CA ARG A 6 16.99 2.39 -4.93
C ARG A 6 17.05 3.88 -5.21
N THR A 7 15.92 4.56 -5.15
CA THR A 7 15.77 5.98 -5.47
C THR A 7 14.64 6.60 -4.66
N ILE A 8 14.80 7.85 -4.25
CA ILE A 8 13.76 8.71 -3.68
C ILE A 8 13.63 9.95 -4.55
N GLU A 9 12.50 10.08 -5.24
CA GLU A 9 12.21 11.22 -6.12
C GLU A 9 10.89 11.89 -5.70
N GLY A 10 10.99 13.16 -5.32
CA GLY A 10 9.84 13.94 -4.88
C GLY A 10 9.13 13.31 -3.69
N GLN A 11 7.90 12.82 -3.90
CA GLN A 11 7.04 12.23 -2.87
C GLN A 11 7.03 10.69 -2.89
N TYR A 12 7.87 10.06 -3.71
CA TYR A 12 7.88 8.62 -3.90
C TYR A 12 9.27 8.01 -3.73
N ALA A 13 9.30 6.76 -3.29
CA ALA A 13 10.49 5.94 -3.21
C ALA A 13 10.30 4.64 -4.00
N VAL A 14 11.35 4.22 -4.69
CA VAL A 14 11.42 2.94 -5.40
C VAL A 14 12.24 1.97 -4.55
N ILE A 15 11.61 0.86 -4.14
CA ILE A 15 12.25 -0.21 -3.37
C ILE A 15 12.40 -1.43 -4.26
N GLU A 16 13.62 -1.93 -4.35
CA GLU A 16 13.92 -3.21 -5.00
C GLU A 16 13.90 -4.33 -3.95
N MET A 17 13.01 -5.30 -4.11
CA MET A 17 12.74 -6.36 -3.13
C MET A 17 13.46 -7.65 -3.52
N GLY A 18 14.30 -8.20 -2.64
CA GLY A 18 14.93 -9.51 -2.82
C GLY A 18 15.81 -9.68 -4.07
N THR A 19 16.05 -10.93 -4.47
CA THR A 19 16.84 -11.34 -5.67
C THR A 19 16.01 -11.35 -6.96
N SER A 20 14.70 -11.49 -6.86
CA SER A 20 13.76 -11.43 -7.97
C SER A 20 13.38 -9.96 -8.17
N LYS A 21 13.60 -9.41 -9.37
CA LYS A 21 13.53 -7.98 -9.80
C LYS A 21 12.20 -7.24 -9.53
N HIS A 22 11.56 -7.40 -8.38
CA HIS A 22 10.31 -6.76 -8.02
C HIS A 22 10.59 -5.36 -7.49
N LYS A 23 9.92 -4.37 -8.09
CA LYS A 23 9.98 -2.97 -7.69
C LYS A 23 8.68 -2.58 -7.03
N VAL A 24 8.78 -1.97 -5.86
CA VAL A 24 7.65 -1.40 -5.13
C VAL A 24 7.82 0.12 -5.14
N ILE A 25 6.81 0.82 -5.64
CA ILE A 25 6.74 2.28 -5.55
C ILE A 25 5.88 2.61 -4.33
N MET A 26 6.45 3.33 -3.37
CA MET A 26 5.73 3.74 -2.16
C MET A 26 5.86 5.24 -1.90
N PRO A 27 4.80 5.90 -1.40
CA PRO A 27 4.91 7.25 -0.90
C PRO A 27 5.92 7.39 0.25
N ILE A 28 6.71 8.46 0.26
CA ILE A 28 7.74 8.69 1.29
C ILE A 28 7.18 8.78 2.71
N GLN A 29 5.90 9.18 2.86
CA GLN A 29 5.23 9.26 4.16
C GLN A 29 5.08 7.91 4.87
N PHE A 30 5.20 6.80 4.13
CA PHE A 30 5.16 5.45 4.69
C PHE A 30 6.55 4.90 4.98
N LEU A 31 7.62 5.62 4.62
CA LEU A 31 8.98 5.21 4.97
C LEU A 31 9.30 5.55 6.43
N PRO A 32 10.17 4.77 7.07
CA PRO A 32 10.72 5.12 8.38
C PRO A 32 11.41 6.49 8.35
N ARG A 33 11.34 7.21 9.47
CA ARG A 33 12.05 8.49 9.61
C ARG A 33 13.55 8.28 9.40
N GLY A 34 14.15 9.12 8.55
CA GLY A 34 15.57 9.03 8.23
C GLY A 34 15.94 7.95 7.20
N ALA A 35 14.95 7.31 6.57
CA ALA A 35 15.18 6.46 5.40
C ALA A 35 15.82 7.27 4.27
N LYS A 36 16.86 6.70 3.64
CA LYS A 36 17.61 7.28 2.53
C LYS A 36 17.85 6.22 1.46
N GLU A 37 18.22 6.67 0.27
CA GLU A 37 18.69 5.78 -0.80
C GLU A 37 19.83 4.87 -0.30
N GLY A 38 19.83 3.63 -0.75
CA GLY A 38 20.76 2.58 -0.34
C GLY A 38 20.43 1.91 1.00
N HIS A 39 19.49 2.43 1.79
CA HIS A 39 19.08 1.76 3.02
C HIS A 39 18.30 0.47 2.72
N THR A 40 18.58 -0.57 3.49
CA THR A 40 17.80 -1.82 3.50
C THR A 40 16.63 -1.69 4.46
N LEU A 41 15.43 -1.95 3.97
CA LEU A 41 14.20 -2.02 4.73
C LEU A 41 13.86 -3.47 5.05
N GLN A 42 13.50 -3.72 6.29
CA GLN A 42 12.75 -4.90 6.67
C GLN A 42 11.26 -4.58 6.56
N ILE A 43 10.53 -5.39 5.79
CA ILE A 43 9.13 -5.19 5.44
C ILE A 43 8.36 -6.44 5.87
N ASP A 44 7.32 -6.25 6.68
CA ASP A 44 6.43 -7.32 7.13
C ASP A 44 5.00 -6.99 6.67
N ILE A 45 4.39 -7.91 5.92
CA ILE A 45 3.05 -7.76 5.35
C ILE A 45 2.18 -8.86 5.94
N THR A 46 1.15 -8.47 6.67
CA THR A 46 0.20 -9.40 7.30
C THR A 46 -1.23 -9.01 6.98
N ILE A 47 -2.11 -10.01 6.95
CA ILE A 47 -3.56 -9.80 6.88
C ILE A 47 -4.05 -9.80 8.31
N ASP A 48 -4.74 -8.74 8.74
CA ASP A 48 -5.45 -8.72 10.01
C ASP A 48 -6.81 -9.44 9.87
N PRO A 49 -7.03 -10.60 10.52
CA PRO A 49 -8.27 -11.35 10.44
C PRO A 49 -9.41 -10.73 11.28
N LYS A 50 -9.10 -9.82 12.21
CA LYS A 50 -10.09 -9.24 13.15
C LYS A 50 -10.77 -7.99 12.60
N THR A 51 -10.19 -7.39 11.56
CA THR A 51 -10.73 -6.18 10.92
C THR A 51 -11.40 -6.56 9.60
N PRO A 52 -12.71 -6.86 9.56
CA PRO A 52 -13.39 -7.05 8.29
C PRO A 52 -13.28 -5.76 7.48
N ARG A 53 -12.73 -5.85 6.26
CA ARG A 53 -12.79 -4.78 5.26
C ARG A 53 -14.25 -4.40 5.00
N ARG A 54 -14.81 -3.48 5.79
CA ARG A 54 -16.00 -2.73 5.36
C ARG A 54 -15.50 -1.64 4.43
N PRO A 55 -15.88 -1.74 3.15
CA PRO A 55 -16.82 -0.75 2.68
C PRO A 55 -17.98 -1.42 1.94
N ARG A 56 -18.77 -2.25 2.63
CA ARG A 56 -20.07 -2.68 2.09
C ARG A 56 -21.19 -1.64 2.25
N SER A 57 -20.96 -0.54 2.98
CA SER A 57 -22.03 0.42 3.30
C SER A 57 -22.31 1.49 2.22
N LYS A 58 -21.46 1.67 1.20
CA LYS A 58 -21.74 2.61 0.09
C LYS A 58 -22.29 1.97 -1.18
N VAL A 59 -22.21 0.65 -1.35
CA VAL A 59 -22.68 -0.03 -2.57
C VAL A 59 -24.15 -0.46 -2.49
N THR A 60 -24.69 -0.69 -1.29
CA THR A 60 -26.12 -1.04 -1.12
C THR A 60 -27.06 0.14 -1.37
N ASN A 61 -26.63 1.37 -1.10
CA ASN A 61 -27.49 2.55 -1.21
C ASN A 61 -27.77 3.00 -2.67
N ILE A 62 -26.99 2.51 -3.64
CA ILE A 62 -27.19 2.82 -5.07
C ILE A 62 -28.21 1.86 -5.69
N LYS A 63 -28.14 0.56 -5.37
CA LYS A 63 -29.14 -0.43 -5.82
C LYS A 63 -30.54 -0.15 -5.27
N GLU A 64 -30.65 0.25 -4.00
CA GLU A 64 -31.94 0.60 -3.40
C GLU A 64 -32.56 1.88 -4.00
N LYS A 65 -31.73 2.88 -4.33
CA LYS A 65 -32.19 4.12 -4.99
C LYS A 65 -32.63 3.90 -6.44
N LEU A 66 -32.07 2.91 -7.14
CA LEU A 66 -32.45 2.55 -8.50
C LEU A 66 -33.79 1.78 -8.55
N ASN A 67 -34.04 0.89 -7.58
CA ASN A 67 -35.30 0.13 -7.53
C ASN A 67 -36.52 0.95 -7.06
N LYS A 68 -36.33 2.06 -6.34
CA LYS A 68 -37.42 2.97 -5.92
C LYS A 68 -37.89 3.94 -7.02
N ARG A 69 -37.31 3.87 -8.23
CA ARG A 69 -37.70 4.69 -9.40
C ARG A 69 -38.46 3.90 -10.47
N LYS A 70 -38.95 2.70 -10.16
CA LYS A 70 -39.91 1.96 -10.98
C LYS A 70 -41.28 1.97 -10.31
#